data_AF-D6P623-F1
#
_entry.id   AF-D6P623-F1
#
_cell.length_a   1.000
_cell.length_b   1.000
_cell.length_c   1.000
_cell.angle_alpha   90.00
_cell.angle_beta   90.00
_cell.angle_gamma   90.00
#
_symmetry.space_group_name_H-M   'P 1'
#
loop_
_entity.id
_entity.type
_entity.pdbx_description
1 polymer ?
#
loop_
_entity_poly.entity_id
_entity_poly.type
_entity_poly.pdbx_seq_one_letter_code
_entity_poly.pdbx_strand_id
1 'polypeptide(L)'
;AIMRWIAHGLPNFGFVVEVVHLDNVSSVSKRHVRISRSLHQDDVSWSRIRPLLVTFGHDGMGHPLHKREKRQAKHKQRKRHKSSCKRHPLYVDFNDVGWNDWIVAPPGYGAFYCHGECPFPLTDHLNSTNHAIVQTL
;
A
#
# COMPACT_ATOMS: atom_id res chain seq x y z
N ALA A 1 13.30 -6.12 10.86
CA ALA A 1 14.69 -5.61 10.70
C ALA A 1 14.72 -4.08 10.65
N ILE A 2 14.09 -3.44 9.66
CA ILE A 2 14.06 -1.96 9.50
C ILE A 2 13.72 -1.20 10.78
N MET A 3 12.62 -1.55 11.47
CA MET A 3 12.22 -0.87 12.71
C MET A 3 13.29 -0.95 13.80
N ARG A 4 14.01 -2.09 13.87
CA ARG A 4 15.14 -2.27 14.78
C ARG A 4 16.33 -1.39 14.36
N TRP A 5 16.60 -1.29 13.06
CA TRP A 5 17.68 -0.44 12.54
C TRP A 5 17.45 1.04 12.88
N ILE A 6 16.21 1.51 12.71
CA ILE A 6 15.79 2.86 13.07
C ILE A 6 15.95 3.09 14.58
N ALA A 7 15.53 2.14 15.42
CA ALA A 7 15.59 2.29 16.88
C ALA A 7 17.02 2.28 17.45
N HIS A 8 17.94 1.51 16.86
CA HIS A 8 19.28 1.31 17.41
C HIS A 8 20.33 2.30 16.89
N GLY A 9 20.05 3.08 15.83
CA GLY A 9 20.91 4.19 15.38
C GLY A 9 22.30 3.80 14.85
N LEU A 10 22.52 2.53 14.50
CA LEU A 10 23.80 2.08 13.92
C LEU A 10 24.02 2.64 12.51
N PRO A 11 25.28 2.83 12.06
CA PRO A 11 25.56 3.46 10.77
C PRO A 11 25.42 2.50 9.57
N ASN A 12 25.50 1.18 9.80
CA ASN A 12 25.55 0.17 8.75
C ASN A 12 24.57 -0.95 9.00
N PHE A 13 23.76 -1.25 7.99
CA PHE A 13 22.77 -2.31 8.00
C PHE A 13 22.82 -3.08 6.69
N GLY A 14 22.52 -4.37 6.73
CA GLY A 14 22.56 -5.22 5.54
C GLY A 14 21.73 -6.47 5.71
N PHE A 15 21.37 -7.06 4.58
CA PHE A 15 20.80 -8.39 4.49
C PHE A 15 21.84 -9.33 3.91
N VAL A 16 21.85 -10.57 4.41
CA VAL A 16 22.54 -11.69 3.76
C VAL A 16 21.47 -12.48 3.04
N VAL A 17 21.65 -12.67 1.73
CA VAL A 17 20.77 -13.48 0.90
C VAL A 17 21.55 -14.71 0.48
N GLU A 18 21.01 -15.88 0.79
CA GLU A 18 21.58 -17.17 0.41
C GLU A 18 20.61 -17.88 -0.53
N VAL A 19 21.13 -18.41 -1.64
CA VAL A 19 20.39 -19.24 -2.58
C VAL A 19 20.74 -20.69 -2.28
N VAL A 20 19.76 -21.47 -1.84
CA VAL A 20 19.92 -22.89 -1.49
C VAL A 20 19.22 -23.73 -2.56
N HIS A 21 19.92 -24.72 -3.12
CA HIS A 21 19.34 -25.68 -4.05
C HIS A 21 18.47 -26.71 -3.29
N LEU A 22 17.29 -27.08 -3.82
CA LEU A 22 16.34 -27.98 -3.15
C LEU A 22 16.90 -29.40 -2.99
N ASP A 23 17.56 -29.90 -4.02
CA ASP A 23 18.32 -31.14 -3.96
C ASP A 23 19.65 -30.81 -3.29
N ASN A 24 19.71 -31.07 -1.98
CA ASN A 24 20.80 -30.75 -1.07
C ASN A 24 22.06 -31.61 -1.35
N VAL A 25 22.48 -31.68 -2.62
CA VAL A 25 23.63 -32.47 -3.06
C VAL A 25 24.86 -31.58 -2.98
N SER A 26 25.65 -31.90 -1.95
CA SER A 26 27.08 -31.65 -1.76
C SER A 26 27.60 -30.21 -1.68
N SER A 27 28.15 -29.90 -0.49
CA SER A 27 29.49 -29.34 -0.22
C SER A 27 30.18 -28.42 -1.26
N VAL A 28 29.47 -27.59 -2.01
CA VAL A 28 30.13 -26.57 -2.84
C VAL A 28 30.64 -25.48 -1.90
N SER A 29 31.92 -25.12 -2.04
CA SER A 29 32.52 -23.97 -1.34
C SER A 29 31.65 -22.73 -1.58
N LYS A 30 30.93 -22.29 -0.55
CA LYS A 30 30.03 -21.13 -0.61
C LYS A 30 30.88 -19.88 -0.78
N ARG A 31 31.06 -19.42 -2.03
CA ARG A 31 31.68 -18.13 -2.32
C ARG A 31 30.62 -17.04 -2.16
N HIS A 32 30.81 -16.18 -1.17
CA HIS A 32 29.96 -15.02 -0.98
C HIS A 32 30.24 -14.00 -2.08
N VAL A 33 29.19 -13.54 -2.77
CA VAL A 33 29.28 -12.44 -3.73
C VAL A 33 28.72 -11.19 -3.07
N ARG A 34 29.50 -10.11 -3.06
CA ARG A 34 29.03 -8.78 -2.63
C ARG A 34 28.74 -7.95 -3.87
N ILE A 35 27.49 -7.52 -4.03
CA ILE A 35 27.14 -6.54 -5.05
C ILE A 35 27.53 -5.15 -4.52
N SER A 36 28.37 -4.44 -5.26
CA SER A 36 28.77 -3.05 -4.97
C SER A 36 28.93 -2.28 -6.27
N ARG A 37 28.75 -0.96 -6.21
CA ARG A 37 28.94 -0.08 -7.36
C ARG A 37 30.41 -0.09 -7.78
N SER A 38 30.69 -0.30 -9.06
CA SER A 38 32.04 -0.11 -9.62
C SER A 38 32.38 1.37 -9.72
N LEU A 39 33.65 1.73 -9.45
CA LEU A 39 34.12 3.12 -9.49
C LEU A 39 33.97 3.77 -10.89
N HIS A 40 34.00 2.96 -11.95
CA HIS A 40 33.94 3.45 -13.33
C HIS A 40 32.55 3.33 -13.96
N GLN A 41 31.56 2.85 -13.21
CA GLN A 41 30.21 2.69 -13.69
C GLN A 41 29.43 4.01 -13.58
N ASP A 42 28.78 4.41 -14.68
CA ASP A 42 27.94 5.60 -14.71
C ASP A 42 26.68 5.44 -13.82
N ASP A 43 26.14 6.57 -13.36
CA ASP A 43 24.98 6.59 -12.46
C ASP A 43 23.73 5.94 -13.07
N VAL A 44 23.54 6.08 -14.38
CA VAL A 44 22.33 5.64 -15.08
C VAL A 44 22.30 4.12 -15.17
N SER A 45 23.42 3.50 -15.55
CA SER A 45 23.54 2.04 -15.64
C SER A 45 23.51 1.40 -14.25
N TRP A 46 24.18 1.98 -13.25
CA TRP A 46 24.13 1.49 -11.88
C TRP A 46 22.71 1.55 -11.29
N SER A 47 21.96 2.63 -11.56
CA SER A 47 20.58 2.80 -11.07
C SER A 47 19.62 1.70 -11.53
N ARG A 48 19.91 1.03 -12.64
CA ARG A 48 19.11 -0.08 -13.17
C ARG A 48 19.39 -1.42 -12.48
N ILE A 49 20.59 -1.62 -11.94
CA ILE A 49 21.04 -2.89 -11.35
C ILE A 49 21.23 -2.83 -9.83
N ARG A 50 21.19 -1.63 -9.23
CA ARG A 50 21.36 -1.47 -7.79
C ARG A 50 20.22 -2.19 -7.04
N PRO A 51 20.53 -3.00 -6.01
CA PRO A 51 19.51 -3.52 -5.12
C PRO A 51 18.77 -2.38 -4.42
N LEU A 52 17.44 -2.44 -4.40
CA LEU A 52 16.59 -1.44 -3.76
C LEU A 52 15.85 -2.08 -2.59
N LEU A 53 15.96 -1.45 -1.42
CA LEU A 53 15.14 -1.74 -0.26
C LEU A 53 14.04 -0.69 -0.18
N VAL A 54 12.84 -1.06 -0.62
CA VAL A 54 11.67 -0.17 -0.59
C VAL A 54 10.93 -0.40 0.73
N THR A 55 10.78 0.66 1.52
CA THR A 55 10.06 0.61 2.81
C THR A 55 8.89 1.57 2.79
N PHE A 56 7.75 1.12 3.29
CA PHE A 56 6.55 1.95 3.45
C PHE A 56 6.34 2.24 4.93
N GLY A 57 6.64 3.46 5.34
CA GLY A 57 6.33 3.95 6.67
C GLY A 57 4.92 4.53 6.70
N HIS A 58 4.18 4.30 7.77
CA HIS A 58 3.09 5.18 8.15
C HIS A 58 3.69 6.18 9.13
N ASP A 59 3.79 7.45 8.72
CA ASP A 59 4.35 8.52 9.54
C ASP A 59 3.48 8.83 10.78
N GLY A 60 2.29 8.22 10.90
CA GLY A 60 1.33 8.50 11.95
C GLY A 60 0.80 9.94 11.90
N MET A 61 1.27 10.75 10.95
CA MET A 61 0.90 12.14 10.74
C MET A 61 -0.31 12.22 9.81
N GLY A 62 -1.32 11.42 10.09
CA GLY A 62 -2.69 11.71 9.67
C GLY A 62 -3.28 12.85 10.51
N HIS A 63 -2.54 13.94 10.74
CA HIS A 63 -3.13 15.13 11.33
C HIS A 63 -3.93 15.83 10.23
N PRO A 64 -5.21 16.19 10.46
CA PRO A 64 -5.91 17.06 9.52
C PRO A 64 -5.18 18.40 9.52
N LEU A 65 -4.31 18.63 8.53
CA LEU A 65 -3.48 19.84 8.39
C LEU A 65 -4.31 21.12 8.20
N HIS A 66 -5.63 21.02 8.16
CA HIS A 66 -6.51 22.17 8.18
C HIS A 66 -7.63 21.98 9.22
N LYS A 67 -7.49 22.69 10.35
CA LYS A 67 -8.64 23.11 11.15
C LYS A 67 -9.48 24.00 10.22
N ARG A 68 -10.58 23.44 9.70
CA ARG A 68 -11.46 24.13 8.73
C ARG A 68 -11.97 25.42 9.36
N GLU A 69 -11.35 26.54 9.02
CA GLU A 69 -11.88 27.86 9.30
C GLU A 69 -13.16 28.01 8.46
N LYS A 70 -14.30 28.29 9.10
CA LYS A 70 -15.59 28.48 8.43
C LYS A 70 -15.52 29.73 7.54
N ARG A 71 -15.05 29.57 6.30
CA ARG A 71 -15.22 30.59 5.26
C ARG A 71 -16.53 30.32 4.54
N GLN A 72 -17.38 31.35 4.49
CA GLN A 72 -18.67 31.33 3.80
C GLN A 72 -18.47 30.81 2.37
N ALA A 73 -19.20 29.75 2.02
CA ALA A 73 -19.04 29.08 0.74
C ALA A 73 -19.61 29.94 -0.39
N LYS A 74 -18.74 30.55 -1.19
CA LYS A 74 -19.13 31.01 -2.53
C LYS A 74 -19.43 29.77 -3.37
N HIS A 75 -20.64 29.70 -3.92
CA HIS A 75 -21.15 28.60 -4.73
C HIS A 75 -20.33 28.45 -6.03
N LYS A 76 -19.17 27.79 -5.96
CA LYS A 76 -18.47 27.31 -7.16
C LYS A 76 -19.25 26.11 -7.67
N GLN A 77 -19.78 26.22 -8.88
CA GLN A 77 -20.45 25.12 -9.55
C GLN A 77 -19.53 23.89 -9.52
N ARG A 78 -19.97 22.86 -8.78
CA ARG A 78 -19.34 21.55 -8.76
C ARG A 78 -19.51 21.01 -10.18
N LYS A 79 -18.48 21.14 -11.02
CA LYS A 79 -18.30 20.21 -12.12
C LYS A 79 -18.50 18.82 -11.52
N ARG A 80 -19.49 18.09 -12.00
CA ARG A 80 -19.74 16.68 -11.69
C ARG A 80 -18.46 15.92 -12.04
N HIS A 81 -17.48 15.91 -11.14
CA HIS A 81 -16.50 14.85 -11.11
C HIS A 81 -17.32 13.58 -11.03
N LYS A 82 -17.13 12.68 -12.01
CA LYS A 82 -17.63 11.31 -11.94
C LYS A 82 -17.42 10.82 -10.51
N SER A 83 -18.44 10.20 -9.91
CA SER A 83 -18.46 9.92 -8.48
C SER A 83 -17.16 9.24 -8.04
N SER A 84 -16.36 9.95 -7.24
CA SER A 84 -15.11 9.42 -6.67
C SER A 84 -15.39 8.10 -5.97
N CYS A 85 -14.43 7.17 -6.07
CA CYS A 85 -14.54 5.86 -5.41
C CYS A 85 -14.85 6.03 -3.91
N LYS A 86 -15.92 5.40 -3.44
CA LYS A 86 -16.32 5.37 -2.03
C LYS A 86 -17.13 4.12 -1.72
N ARG A 87 -17.26 3.83 -0.42
CA ARG A 87 -18.18 2.81 0.08
C ARG A 87 -19.63 3.30 -0.05
N HIS A 88 -20.48 2.49 -0.65
CA HIS A 88 -21.91 2.70 -0.81
C HIS A 88 -22.68 1.73 0.08
N PRO A 89 -23.83 2.16 0.64
CA PRO A 89 -24.70 1.29 1.40
C PRO A 89 -25.28 0.21 0.49
N LEU A 90 -25.25 -1.03 0.97
CA LEU A 90 -25.95 -2.16 0.39
C LEU A 90 -26.38 -3.02 1.55
N TYR A 91 -27.69 -3.20 1.70
CA TYR A 91 -28.27 -4.12 2.65
C TYR A 91 -28.75 -5.35 1.89
N VAL A 92 -28.37 -6.53 2.36
CA VAL A 92 -28.81 -7.80 1.81
C VAL A 92 -29.86 -8.35 2.75
N ASP A 93 -31.10 -8.43 2.29
CA ASP A 93 -32.18 -9.16 2.95
C ASP A 93 -32.11 -10.63 2.47
N PHE A 94 -32.12 -11.57 3.42
CA PHE A 94 -32.05 -12.99 3.08
C PHE A 94 -33.34 -13.53 2.47
N ASN A 95 -34.46 -12.82 2.61
CA ASN A 95 -35.67 -13.14 1.85
C ASN A 95 -35.50 -12.85 0.36
N ASP A 96 -34.92 -11.69 0.03
CA ASP A 96 -34.78 -11.24 -1.36
C ASP A 96 -33.86 -12.16 -2.19
N VAL A 97 -32.87 -12.78 -1.54
CA VAL A 97 -31.94 -13.75 -2.17
C VAL A 97 -32.36 -15.22 -1.98
N GLY A 98 -33.47 -15.49 -1.31
CA GLY A 98 -33.99 -16.85 -1.08
C GLY A 98 -33.14 -17.68 -0.10
N TRP A 99 -32.48 -17.04 0.85
CA TRP A 99 -31.61 -17.70 1.85
C TRP A 99 -32.22 -17.80 3.24
N ASN A 100 -33.43 -17.27 3.44
CA ASN A 100 -34.11 -17.31 4.74
C ASN A 100 -34.44 -18.75 5.20
N ASP A 101 -34.41 -19.74 4.30
CA ASP A 101 -34.64 -21.14 4.65
C ASP A 101 -33.47 -21.78 5.43
N TRP A 102 -32.23 -21.31 5.24
CA TRP A 102 -31.05 -21.88 5.89
C TRP A 102 -30.32 -20.90 6.82
N ILE A 103 -30.50 -19.58 6.63
CA ILE A 103 -29.99 -18.57 7.56
C ILE A 103 -31.14 -18.12 8.46
N VAL A 104 -31.16 -18.63 9.69
CA VAL A 104 -32.23 -18.38 10.67
C VAL A 104 -32.16 -16.97 11.28
N ALA A 105 -30.96 -16.42 11.47
CA ALA A 105 -30.75 -15.06 11.95
C ALA A 105 -29.31 -14.59 11.63
N PRO A 106 -29.07 -13.27 11.43
CA PRO A 106 -30.07 -12.18 11.33
C PRO A 106 -30.90 -12.28 10.04
N PRO A 107 -31.98 -11.50 9.86
CA PRO A 107 -32.77 -11.51 8.62
C PRO A 107 -32.02 -10.88 7.42
N GLY A 108 -30.90 -10.21 7.68
CA GLY A 108 -30.06 -9.60 6.66
C GLY A 108 -28.85 -8.91 7.26
N TYR A 109 -28.01 -8.33 6.41
CA TYR A 109 -26.82 -7.59 6.86
C TYR A 109 -26.42 -6.47 5.89
N GLY A 110 -25.71 -5.48 6.42
CA GLY A 110 -25.08 -4.43 5.61
C GLY A 110 -23.82 -4.95 4.93
N ALA A 111 -23.94 -5.41 3.68
CA ALA A 111 -22.80 -5.86 2.88
C ALA A 111 -21.90 -4.69 2.44
N PHE A 112 -22.51 -3.57 2.05
CA PHE A 112 -21.84 -2.44 1.40
C PHE A 112 -21.10 -2.84 0.11
N TYR A 113 -20.70 -1.86 -0.70
CA TYR A 113 -19.79 -2.11 -1.84
C TYR A 113 -19.02 -0.85 -2.20
N CYS A 114 -17.88 -0.99 -2.88
CA CYS A 114 -17.09 0.14 -3.36
C CYS A 114 -17.43 0.42 -4.82
N HIS A 115 -17.67 1.69 -5.15
CA HIS A 115 -17.91 2.10 -6.54
C HIS A 115 -17.48 3.55 -6.78
N GLY A 116 -17.01 3.82 -8.00
CA GLY A 116 -16.52 5.12 -8.45
C GLY A 116 -15.10 5.07 -8.99
N GLU A 117 -14.61 6.19 -9.49
CA GLU A 117 -13.26 6.29 -10.07
C GLU A 117 -12.26 6.78 -9.01
N CYS A 118 -11.07 6.16 -8.95
CA CYS A 118 -9.93 6.63 -8.16
C CYS A 118 -9.04 7.51 -9.06
N PRO A 119 -8.91 8.83 -8.80
CA PRO A 119 -8.02 9.67 -9.57
C PRO A 119 -6.56 9.27 -9.34
N PHE A 120 -5.73 9.36 -10.38
CA PHE A 120 -4.29 9.21 -10.29
C PHE A 120 -3.60 10.58 -10.49
N PRO A 121 -2.63 10.95 -9.62
CA PRO A 121 -2.24 10.29 -8.38
C PRO A 121 -3.36 10.32 -7.33
N LEU A 122 -3.41 9.31 -6.46
CA LEU A 122 -4.36 9.26 -5.34
C LEU A 122 -4.20 10.54 -4.52
N THR A 123 -5.30 11.27 -4.31
CA THR A 123 -5.24 12.55 -3.61
C THR A 123 -5.19 12.35 -2.10
N ASP A 124 -4.46 13.23 -1.38
CA ASP A 124 -4.20 13.10 0.07
C ASP A 124 -5.47 12.95 0.92
N HIS A 125 -6.57 13.58 0.48
CA HIS A 125 -7.86 13.53 1.16
C HIS A 125 -8.60 12.18 1.08
N LEU A 126 -8.07 11.22 0.31
CA LEU A 126 -8.58 9.85 0.25
C LEU A 126 -7.99 8.95 1.35
N ASN A 127 -7.05 9.46 2.19
CA ASN A 127 -6.38 8.69 3.26
C ASN A 127 -5.95 7.29 2.79
N SER A 128 -5.39 7.21 1.58
CA SER A 128 -5.09 5.94 0.93
C SER A 128 -3.95 5.23 1.65
N THR A 129 -4.06 3.91 1.78
CA THR A 129 -2.96 3.11 2.37
C THR A 129 -1.76 3.09 1.43
N ASN A 130 -0.56 2.87 1.99
CA ASN A 130 0.65 2.70 1.19
C ASN A 130 0.49 1.58 0.14
N HIS A 131 -0.22 0.49 0.48
CA HIS A 131 -0.56 -0.57 -0.47
C HIS A 131 -1.37 -0.05 -1.66
N ALA A 132 -2.39 0.78 -1.42
CA ALA A 132 -3.20 1.38 -2.49
C ALA A 132 -2.37 2.31 -3.38
N ILE A 133 -1.46 3.10 -2.81
CA ILE A 133 -0.55 3.96 -3.58
C ILE A 133 0.36 3.12 -4.47
N VAL A 134 0.98 2.06 -3.93
CA VAL A 134 1.89 1.18 -4.69
C VAL A 134 1.20 0.46 -5.83
N GLN A 135 -0.03 -0.01 -5.64
CA GLN A 135 -0.79 -0.64 -6.72
C GLN A 135 -1.15 0.31 -7.87
N THR A 136 -1.07 1.62 -7.63
CA THR A 136 -1.38 2.63 -8.65
C THR A 136 -0.14 3.23 -9.33
N LEU A 137 1.07 2.97 -8.83
CA LEU A 137 2.35 3.39 -9.43
C LEU A 137 2.79 2.42 -10.53
#